data_AF-A0A952WLA9-F1
#
_entry.id   AF-A0A952WLA9-F1
#
_cell.length_a   1.000
_cell.length_b   1.000
_cell.length_c   1.000
_cell.angle_alpha   90.00
_cell.angle_beta   90.00
_cell.angle_gamma   90.00
#
_symmetry.space_group_name_H-M   'P 1'
#
loop_
_entity.id
_entity.type
_entity.pdbx_description
1 polymer ?
#
loop_
_entity_poly.entity_id
_entity_poly.type
_entity_poly.pdbx_seq_one_letter_code
_entity_poly.pdbx_strand_id
1 'polypeptide(L)'
;MTTASATVDPILPHGLLLLFGPVLAIGSAATVVFGSSSPLSCLALPALPLGIVVCLIGLFFKPRWPAILGLVLGLVGGSYFVMENSRLNSGHLRISEYPQMLQLASGGTTHFPRAIPANATDVRITALGPYGWLPAPDFCIDLRYYLPPADAEKVRAQAETNAIAADPKTHGTDPGAHANQFILKHGGHPAGFKSYLLVIPNGGMNAGGVSVNTTTGEVIYWVVY
;
A
#
# COMPACT_ATOMS: atom_id res chain seq x y z
N MET A 1 29.29 -13.99 -68.95
CA MET A 1 28.76 -13.06 -67.93
C MET A 1 27.62 -13.76 -67.25
N THR A 2 27.84 -14.25 -66.03
CA THR A 2 26.90 -15.08 -65.26
C THR A 2 26.51 -14.28 -64.02
N THR A 3 25.24 -13.89 -63.94
CA THR A 3 24.67 -13.16 -62.80
C THR A 3 24.30 -14.16 -61.70
N ALA A 4 24.95 -14.06 -60.55
CA ALA A 4 24.59 -14.82 -59.35
C ALA A 4 23.39 -14.15 -58.66
N SER A 5 22.27 -14.87 -58.57
CA SER A 5 21.08 -14.50 -57.82
C SER A 5 21.22 -15.02 -56.39
N ALA A 6 21.37 -14.13 -55.41
CA ALA A 6 21.38 -14.48 -53.99
C ALA A 6 19.93 -14.52 -53.46
N THR A 7 19.43 -15.72 -53.18
CA THR A 7 18.19 -15.95 -52.43
C THR A 7 18.44 -15.71 -50.93
N VAL A 8 17.74 -14.74 -50.36
CA VAL A 8 17.73 -14.45 -48.91
C VAL A 8 16.56 -15.20 -48.29
N ASP A 9 16.85 -16.20 -47.46
CA ASP A 9 15.84 -16.93 -46.70
C ASP A 9 15.31 -16.11 -45.50
N PRO A 10 13.99 -15.96 -45.30
CA PRO A 10 13.41 -15.29 -44.16
C PRO A 10 13.09 -16.30 -43.04
N ILE A 11 14.11 -16.90 -42.43
CA ILE A 11 13.92 -17.74 -41.24
C ILE A 11 14.29 -16.92 -40.01
N LEU A 12 13.44 -15.99 -39.54
CA LEU A 12 13.50 -15.49 -38.14
C LEU A 12 12.33 -14.54 -37.74
N PRO A 13 11.09 -15.04 -37.57
CA PRO A 13 10.21 -14.36 -36.61
C PRO A 13 9.56 -15.26 -35.53
N HIS A 14 9.52 -16.59 -35.72
CA HIS A 14 8.74 -17.46 -34.83
C HIS A 14 9.51 -17.94 -33.58
N GLY A 15 10.84 -18.11 -33.67
CA GLY A 15 11.65 -18.56 -32.53
C GLY A 15 11.80 -17.51 -31.42
N LEU A 16 11.69 -16.22 -31.75
CA LEU A 16 11.84 -15.13 -30.79
C LEU A 16 10.64 -15.08 -29.82
N LEU A 17 9.41 -15.26 -30.33
CA LEU A 17 8.17 -15.22 -29.55
C LEU A 17 8.10 -16.33 -28.49
N LEU A 18 8.66 -17.51 -28.77
CA LEU A 18 8.70 -18.63 -27.83
C LEU A 18 9.72 -18.45 -26.70
N LEU A 19 10.76 -17.62 -26.89
CA LEU A 19 11.76 -17.31 -25.87
C LEU A 19 11.32 -16.16 -24.94
N PHE A 20 10.55 -15.20 -25.44
CA PHE A 20 10.13 -14.04 -24.64
C PHE A 20 8.89 -14.27 -23.79
N GLY A 21 7.97 -15.14 -24.21
CA GLY A 21 6.76 -15.47 -23.42
C GLY A 21 7.07 -15.95 -21.99
N PRO A 22 7.98 -16.92 -21.81
CA PRO A 22 8.36 -17.40 -20.47
C PRO A 22 9.09 -16.33 -19.65
N VAL A 23 9.96 -15.53 -20.27
CA VAL A 23 10.74 -14.48 -19.57
C VAL A 23 9.83 -13.35 -19.08
N LEU A 24 8.81 -12.98 -19.86
CA LEU A 24 7.79 -12.02 -19.44
C LEU A 24 6.92 -12.55 -18.30
N ALA A 25 6.49 -13.82 -18.39
CA ALA A 25 5.73 -14.46 -17.33
C ALA A 25 6.54 -14.59 -16.02
N ILE A 26 7.83 -14.90 -16.11
CA ILE A 26 8.75 -14.98 -14.95
C ILE A 26 9.02 -13.59 -14.37
N GLY A 27 9.17 -12.55 -15.20
CA GLY A 27 9.33 -11.17 -14.75
C GLY A 27 8.12 -10.67 -13.94
N SER A 28 6.90 -10.94 -14.43
CA SER A 28 5.67 -10.64 -13.68
C SER A 28 5.48 -11.53 -12.45
N ALA A 29 5.93 -12.80 -12.50
CA ALA A 29 5.85 -13.68 -11.34
C ALA A 29 6.85 -13.28 -10.24
N ALA A 30 8.05 -12.80 -10.61
CA ALA A 30 9.05 -12.36 -9.66
C ALA A 30 8.64 -11.08 -8.92
N THR A 31 7.97 -10.13 -9.58
CA THR A 31 7.42 -8.95 -8.92
C THR A 31 6.28 -9.29 -7.96
N VAL A 32 5.48 -10.32 -8.27
CA VAL A 32 4.42 -10.85 -7.39
C VAL A 32 4.99 -11.65 -6.21
N VAL A 33 6.05 -12.44 -6.42
CA VAL A 33 6.62 -13.34 -5.40
C VAL A 33 7.55 -12.63 -4.43
N PHE A 34 8.40 -11.71 -4.90
CA PHE A 34 9.38 -11.06 -4.03
C PHE A 34 8.83 -9.86 -3.27
N GLY A 35 7.65 -9.38 -3.65
CA GLY A 35 7.04 -8.21 -3.06
C GLY A 35 7.93 -6.98 -3.19
N SER A 36 7.35 -5.85 -2.86
CA SER A 36 8.00 -4.56 -3.00
C SER A 36 9.02 -4.25 -1.89
N SER A 37 9.25 -5.19 -0.97
CA SER A 37 10.18 -5.11 0.17
C SER A 37 11.65 -5.34 -0.19
N SER A 38 11.94 -5.68 -1.45
CA SER A 38 13.33 -5.94 -1.88
C SER A 38 14.11 -4.62 -2.08
N PRO A 39 15.41 -4.57 -1.75
CA PRO A 39 16.27 -3.42 -2.05
C PRO A 39 16.38 -3.10 -3.55
N LEU A 40 15.86 -3.99 -4.41
CA LEU A 40 15.75 -3.80 -5.85
C LEU A 40 14.64 -2.82 -6.25
N SER A 41 13.70 -2.51 -5.36
CA SER A 41 12.64 -1.52 -5.62
C SER A 41 13.19 -0.12 -5.93
N CYS A 42 14.33 0.27 -5.34
CA CYS A 42 15.01 1.53 -5.65
C CYS A 42 15.53 1.60 -7.10
N LEU A 43 15.78 0.44 -7.73
CA LEU A 43 16.22 0.35 -9.12
C LEU A 43 15.04 0.42 -10.10
N ALA A 44 13.81 0.15 -9.65
CA ALA A 44 12.64 0.11 -10.52
C ALA A 44 12.19 1.49 -11.01
N LEU A 45 12.35 2.54 -10.18
CA LEU A 45 12.05 3.93 -10.54
C LEU A 45 12.89 4.44 -11.73
N PRO A 46 14.23 4.28 -11.74
CA PRO A 46 15.04 4.63 -12.91
C PRO A 46 14.99 3.56 -14.02
N ALA A 47 14.55 2.33 -13.76
CA ALA A 47 14.54 1.26 -14.76
C ALA A 47 13.66 1.56 -15.98
N LEU A 48 12.56 2.30 -15.81
CA LEU A 48 11.70 2.67 -16.94
C LEU A 48 12.39 3.66 -17.90
N PRO A 49 12.86 4.85 -17.46
CA PRO A 49 13.57 5.77 -18.36
C PRO A 49 14.89 5.17 -18.88
N LEU A 50 15.66 4.45 -18.05
CA LEU A 50 16.89 3.80 -18.49
C LEU A 50 16.62 2.66 -19.49
N GLY A 51 15.57 1.87 -19.27
CA GLY A 51 15.16 0.81 -20.18
C GLY A 51 14.77 1.35 -21.55
N ILE A 52 14.01 2.45 -21.59
CA ILE A 52 13.66 3.14 -22.85
C ILE A 52 14.93 3.63 -23.56
N VAL A 53 15.84 4.29 -22.85
CA VAL A 53 17.09 4.81 -23.44
C VAL A 53 17.96 3.68 -24.00
N VAL A 54 18.18 2.60 -23.23
CA VAL A 54 18.95 1.43 -23.67
C VAL A 54 18.27 0.73 -24.85
N CYS A 55 16.94 0.68 -24.86
CA CYS A 55 16.15 0.14 -25.96
C CYS A 55 16.39 0.94 -27.25
N LEU A 56 16.28 2.26 -27.17
CA LEU A 56 16.51 3.16 -28.30
C LEU A 56 17.95 3.05 -28.82
N ILE A 57 18.97 3.04 -27.94
CA ILE A 57 20.37 2.84 -28.35
C ILE A 57 20.54 1.53 -29.13
N GLY A 58 19.98 0.42 -28.63
CA GLY A 58 20.07 -0.87 -29.31
C GLY A 58 19.31 -0.97 -30.64
N LEU A 59 18.34 -0.07 -30.89
CA LEU A 59 17.67 0.02 -32.20
C LEU A 59 18.56 0.72 -33.25
N PHE A 60 19.41 1.65 -32.83
CA PHE A 60 20.31 2.39 -33.73
C PHE A 60 21.65 1.68 -33.98
N PHE A 61 22.14 0.86 -33.04
CA PHE A 61 23.45 0.22 -33.14
C PHE A 61 23.35 -1.31 -33.32
N LYS A 62 24.17 -1.88 -34.21
CA LYS A 62 24.50 -3.31 -34.16
C LYS A 62 25.65 -3.50 -33.17
N PRO A 63 25.56 -4.49 -32.25
CA PRO A 63 24.55 -5.55 -32.16
C PRO A 63 23.25 -5.11 -31.47
N ARG A 64 22.11 -5.77 -31.81
CA ARG A 64 20.75 -5.44 -31.33
C ARG A 64 20.41 -5.96 -29.92
N TRP A 65 21.32 -6.70 -29.26
CA TRP A 65 21.07 -7.21 -27.91
C TRP A 65 20.79 -6.12 -26.85
N PRO A 66 21.33 -4.89 -26.93
CA PRO A 66 20.96 -3.83 -26.01
C PRO A 66 19.48 -3.44 -26.15
N ALA A 67 18.88 -3.55 -27.35
CA ALA A 67 17.46 -3.25 -27.55
C ALA A 67 16.58 -4.19 -26.71
N ILE A 68 16.95 -5.47 -26.71
CA ILE A 68 16.26 -6.52 -25.96
C ILE A 68 16.40 -6.27 -24.45
N LEU A 69 17.61 -5.96 -23.96
CA LEU A 69 17.80 -5.67 -22.53
C LEU A 69 17.05 -4.42 -22.09
N GLY A 70 17.07 -3.36 -22.90
CA GLY A 70 16.32 -2.13 -22.62
C GLY A 70 14.82 -2.38 -22.55
N LEU A 71 14.27 -3.16 -23.49
CA LEU A 71 12.87 -3.56 -23.47
C LEU A 71 12.52 -4.34 -22.20
N VAL A 72 13.32 -5.33 -21.82
CA VAL A 72 13.09 -6.14 -20.59
C VAL A 72 13.14 -5.26 -19.35
N LEU A 73 14.15 -4.40 -19.21
CA LEU A 73 14.27 -3.48 -18.08
C LEU A 73 13.10 -2.49 -18.02
N GLY A 74 12.69 -1.95 -19.18
CA GLY A 74 11.56 -1.02 -19.27
C GLY A 74 10.24 -1.67 -18.88
N LEU A 75 9.99 -2.91 -19.31
CA LEU A 75 8.78 -3.66 -18.96
C LEU A 75 8.76 -4.03 -17.48
N VAL A 76 9.88 -4.49 -16.90
CA VAL A 76 9.96 -4.78 -15.46
C VAL A 76 9.73 -3.51 -14.64
N GLY A 77 10.43 -2.41 -14.96
CA GLY A 77 10.25 -1.13 -14.28
C GLY A 77 8.83 -0.58 -14.39
N GLY A 78 8.23 -0.66 -15.60
CA GLY A 78 6.86 -0.23 -15.83
C GLY A 78 5.84 -1.07 -15.08
N SER A 79 5.99 -2.40 -15.06
CA SER A 79 5.10 -3.28 -14.30
C SER A 79 5.15 -2.99 -12.80
N TYR A 80 6.35 -2.75 -12.25
CA TYR A 80 6.52 -2.36 -10.85
C TYR A 80 5.86 -1.01 -10.56
N PHE A 81 6.04 -0.01 -11.44
CA PHE A 81 5.42 1.30 -11.28
C PHE A 81 3.89 1.22 -11.27
N VAL A 82 3.30 0.46 -12.19
CA VAL A 82 1.84 0.25 -12.24
C VAL A 82 1.33 -0.45 -10.99
N MET A 83 2.02 -1.50 -10.53
CA MET A 83 1.67 -2.22 -9.30
C MET A 83 1.72 -1.29 -8.08
N GLU A 84 2.78 -0.49 -7.95
CA GLU A 84 2.94 0.42 -6.82
C GLU A 84 1.90 1.55 -6.83
N ASN A 85 1.62 2.11 -8.01
CA ASN A 85 0.56 3.11 -8.16
C ASN A 85 -0.81 2.52 -7.83
N SER A 86 -1.08 1.28 -8.25
CA SER A 86 -2.32 0.59 -7.90
C SER A 86 -2.44 0.36 -6.39
N ARG A 87 -1.35 -0.04 -5.73
CA ARG A 87 -1.31 -0.23 -4.27
C ARG A 87 -1.61 1.08 -3.54
N LEU A 88 -0.93 2.17 -3.91
CA LEU A 88 -1.15 3.49 -3.30
C LEU A 88 -2.57 4.02 -3.56
N ASN A 89 -3.11 3.83 -4.76
CA ASN A 89 -4.49 4.20 -5.07
C ASN A 89 -5.52 3.38 -4.28
N SER A 90 -5.23 2.14 -3.94
CA SER A 90 -6.04 1.34 -3.01
C SER A 90 -5.86 1.72 -1.54
N GLY A 91 -4.95 2.66 -1.24
CA GLY A 91 -4.66 3.14 0.11
C GLY A 91 -3.81 2.18 0.94
N HIS A 92 -3.40 1.03 0.44
CA HIS A 92 -2.58 0.10 1.21
C HIS A 92 -1.18 0.66 1.40
N LEU A 93 -0.76 0.86 2.65
CA LEU A 93 0.55 1.35 3.02
C LEU A 93 1.38 0.25 3.70
N ARG A 94 2.71 0.37 3.57
CA ARG A 94 3.68 -0.49 4.24
C ARG A 94 3.99 0.05 5.62
N ILE A 95 4.51 -0.81 6.48
CA ILE A 95 4.99 -0.44 7.83
C ILE A 95 6.02 0.71 7.75
N SER A 96 6.92 0.69 6.76
CA SER A 96 7.93 1.74 6.56
C SER A 96 7.33 3.10 6.17
N GLU A 97 6.11 3.13 5.63
CA GLU A 97 5.42 4.34 5.18
C GLU A 97 4.58 4.95 6.31
N TYR A 98 4.44 4.25 7.44
CA TYR A 98 3.67 4.71 8.59
C TYR A 98 4.10 6.09 9.13
N PRO A 99 5.40 6.40 9.30
CA PRO A 99 5.80 7.73 9.76
C PRO A 99 5.40 8.84 8.79
N GLN A 100 5.50 8.58 7.48
CA GLN A 100 5.07 9.52 6.44
C GLN A 100 3.55 9.70 6.47
N MET A 101 2.81 8.62 6.73
CA MET A 101 1.36 8.68 6.90
C MET A 101 0.99 9.63 8.05
N LEU A 102 1.61 9.46 9.21
CA LEU A 102 1.39 10.32 10.38
C LEU A 102 1.72 11.80 10.10
N GLN A 103 2.73 12.08 9.29
CA GLN A 103 3.09 13.45 8.91
C GLN A 103 2.07 14.09 7.97
N LEU A 104 1.60 13.37 6.95
CA LEU A 104 0.68 13.89 5.95
C LEU A 104 -0.76 14.06 6.45
N ALA A 105 -1.20 13.20 7.37
CA ALA A 105 -2.54 13.22 7.97
C ALA A 105 -2.68 14.21 9.15
N SER A 106 -1.81 15.23 9.21
CA SER A 106 -1.58 16.09 10.38
C SER A 106 -2.89 16.57 11.04
N GLY A 107 -3.00 16.35 12.36
CA GLY A 107 -4.17 16.72 13.17
C GLY A 107 -5.17 15.58 13.37
N GLY A 108 -5.39 14.72 12.38
CA GLY A 108 -6.34 13.61 12.48
C GLY A 108 -5.77 12.33 13.08
N THR A 109 -4.48 12.11 12.95
CA THR A 109 -3.79 10.91 13.48
C THR A 109 -3.17 11.12 14.87
N THR A 110 -3.64 12.11 15.63
CA THR A 110 -3.02 12.45 16.92
C THR A 110 -3.13 11.35 17.98
N HIS A 111 -4.16 10.51 17.89
CA HIS A 111 -4.41 9.36 18.76
C HIS A 111 -3.76 8.06 18.26
N PHE A 112 -3.20 8.05 17.05
CA PHE A 112 -2.47 6.90 16.55
C PHE A 112 -1.16 6.73 17.34
N PRO A 113 -0.67 5.49 17.51
CA PRO A 113 0.60 5.26 18.18
C PRO A 113 1.73 5.91 17.39
N ARG A 114 2.63 6.65 18.03
CA ARG A 114 3.73 7.35 17.33
C ARG A 114 4.73 6.40 16.65
N ALA A 115 4.79 5.17 17.15
CA ALA A 115 5.47 4.05 16.50
C ALA A 115 4.60 2.80 16.68
N ILE A 116 4.60 1.93 15.68
CA ILE A 116 3.94 0.63 15.79
C ILE A 116 4.67 -0.19 16.87
N PRO A 117 3.95 -0.84 17.81
CA PRO A 117 4.59 -1.63 18.86
C PRO A 117 5.51 -2.72 18.28
N ALA A 118 6.70 -2.90 18.88
CA ALA A 118 7.71 -3.82 18.36
C ALA A 118 7.27 -5.30 18.33
N ASN A 119 6.29 -5.66 19.15
CA ASN A 119 5.70 -6.99 19.23
C ASN A 119 4.41 -7.13 18.41
N ALA A 120 4.06 -6.14 17.59
CA ALA A 120 2.92 -6.20 16.70
C ALA A 120 3.17 -7.18 15.54
N THR A 121 2.15 -7.96 15.21
CA THR A 121 2.16 -8.91 14.09
C THR A 121 0.99 -8.64 13.14
N ASP A 122 1.10 -9.12 11.88
CA ASP A 122 0.12 -8.87 10.80
C ASP A 122 -0.33 -7.39 10.73
N VAL A 123 0.65 -6.50 10.66
CA VAL A 123 0.41 -5.06 10.60
C VAL A 123 -0.10 -4.70 9.20
N ARG A 124 -1.28 -4.08 9.16
CA ARG A 124 -1.93 -3.58 7.95
C ARG A 124 -2.26 -2.12 8.15
N ILE A 125 -1.94 -1.33 7.13
CA ILE A 125 -2.19 0.11 7.12
C ILE A 125 -2.96 0.40 5.85
N THR A 126 -4.15 0.99 5.99
CA THR A 126 -4.94 1.47 4.85
C THR A 126 -5.20 2.94 5.07
N ALA A 127 -4.81 3.78 4.12
CA ALA A 127 -5.03 5.21 4.14
C ALA A 127 -5.61 5.63 2.79
N LEU A 128 -6.94 5.67 2.72
CA LEU A 128 -7.68 6.17 1.57
C LEU A 128 -7.72 7.70 1.67
N GLY A 129 -7.31 8.40 0.62
CA GLY A 129 -7.23 9.87 0.61
C GLY A 129 -5.97 10.39 -0.08
N PRO A 130 -5.12 11.19 0.60
CA PRO A 130 -4.10 12.05 0.00
C PRO A 130 -2.91 11.28 -0.59
N TYR A 131 -2.92 9.95 -0.48
CA TYR A 131 -1.86 9.07 -0.97
C TYR A 131 -2.11 8.60 -2.41
N GLY A 132 -3.32 8.82 -2.94
CA GLY A 132 -3.64 8.63 -4.36
C GLY A 132 -3.29 9.87 -5.20
N TRP A 133 -3.18 9.69 -6.52
CA TRP A 133 -2.94 10.80 -7.47
C TRP A 133 -4.08 11.83 -7.51
N LEU A 134 -5.26 11.45 -7.05
CA LEU A 134 -6.45 12.29 -6.93
C LEU A 134 -6.88 12.31 -5.47
N PRO A 135 -7.20 13.49 -4.89
CA PRO A 135 -7.75 13.54 -3.53
C PRO A 135 -9.09 12.80 -3.51
N ALA A 136 -9.19 11.78 -2.66
CA ALA A 136 -10.48 11.11 -2.44
C ALA A 136 -11.42 12.04 -1.63
N PRO A 137 -12.75 12.00 -1.88
CA PRO A 137 -13.72 12.83 -1.16
C PRO A 137 -13.76 12.54 0.35
N ASP A 138 -13.55 11.28 0.72
CA ASP A 138 -13.59 10.80 2.10
C ASP A 138 -12.19 10.34 2.51
N PHE A 139 -11.79 10.71 3.73
CA PHE A 139 -10.46 10.39 4.26
C PHE A 139 -10.62 9.31 5.33
N CYS A 140 -10.13 8.10 5.04
CA CYS A 140 -10.26 6.96 5.94
C CYS A 140 -8.88 6.36 6.17
N ILE A 141 -8.41 6.39 7.41
CA ILE A 141 -7.18 5.71 7.82
C ILE A 141 -7.52 4.60 8.80
N ASP A 142 -6.99 3.41 8.54
CA ASP A 142 -6.92 2.30 9.46
C ASP A 142 -5.46 1.86 9.69
N LEU A 143 -5.16 1.52 10.94
CA LEU A 143 -3.95 0.81 11.34
C LEU A 143 -4.41 -0.39 12.16
N ARG A 144 -4.21 -1.58 11.60
CA ARG A 144 -4.63 -2.86 12.17
C ARG A 144 -3.41 -3.70 12.46
N TYR A 145 -3.35 -4.32 13.63
CA TYR A 145 -2.30 -5.27 13.99
C TYR A 145 -2.74 -6.15 15.17
N TYR A 146 -1.96 -7.19 15.43
CA TYR A 146 -2.17 -8.11 16.55
C TYR A 146 -1.06 -7.95 17.60
N LEU A 147 -1.48 -7.86 18.85
CA LEU A 147 -0.61 -7.89 20.03
C LEU A 147 -0.86 -9.15 20.86
N PRO A 148 0.08 -9.55 21.73
CA PRO A 148 -0.24 -10.48 22.81
C PRO A 148 -1.45 -9.97 23.62
N PRO A 149 -2.39 -10.84 24.04
CA PRO A 149 -3.60 -10.43 24.76
C PRO A 149 -3.36 -9.51 25.96
N ALA A 150 -2.28 -9.73 26.72
CA ALA A 150 -1.91 -8.90 27.86
C ALA A 150 -1.55 -7.46 27.46
N ASP A 151 -0.97 -7.24 26.27
CA ASP A 151 -0.64 -5.91 25.77
C ASP A 151 -1.84 -5.25 25.09
N ALA A 152 -2.69 -6.03 24.40
CA ALA A 152 -3.97 -5.54 23.92
C ALA A 152 -4.86 -5.03 25.07
N GLU A 153 -4.86 -5.70 26.23
CA GLU A 153 -5.56 -5.26 27.43
C GLU A 153 -5.03 -3.91 27.96
N LYS A 154 -3.71 -3.65 27.87
CA LYS A 154 -3.15 -2.34 28.20
C LYS A 154 -3.64 -1.26 27.26
N VAL A 155 -3.68 -1.55 25.95
CA VAL A 155 -4.23 -0.62 24.95
C VAL A 155 -5.69 -0.32 25.26
N ARG A 156 -6.49 -1.35 25.58
CA ARG A 156 -7.89 -1.21 25.96
C ARG A 156 -8.05 -0.32 27.21
N ALA A 157 -7.31 -0.59 28.27
CA ALA A 157 -7.38 0.17 29.53
C ALA A 157 -6.97 1.64 29.32
N GLN A 158 -5.94 1.89 28.51
CA GLN A 158 -5.52 3.24 28.14
C GLN A 158 -6.58 3.95 27.28
N ALA A 159 -7.16 3.24 26.32
CA ALA A 159 -8.21 3.76 25.46
C ALA A 159 -9.46 4.16 26.26
N GLU A 160 -9.86 3.33 27.22
CA GLU A 160 -10.98 3.61 28.13
C GLU A 160 -10.76 4.86 28.98
N THR A 161 -9.52 5.06 29.45
CA THR A 161 -9.16 6.27 30.22
C THR A 161 -9.17 7.53 29.35
N ASN A 162 -8.79 7.41 28.08
CA ASN A 162 -8.68 8.53 27.13
C ASN A 162 -9.92 8.70 26.24
N ALA A 163 -10.95 7.89 26.47
CA ALA A 163 -12.17 7.93 25.70
C ALA A 163 -12.97 9.20 26.03
N ILE A 164 -13.60 9.77 25.01
CA ILE A 164 -14.55 10.86 25.24
C ILE A 164 -15.74 10.29 25.98
N ALA A 165 -16.01 10.81 27.17
CA ALA A 165 -17.33 10.69 27.77
C ALA A 165 -18.27 11.51 26.87
N ALA A 166 -19.04 10.81 26.05
CA ALA A 166 -19.89 11.47 25.10
C ALA A 166 -20.89 12.38 25.82
N ASP A 167 -20.85 13.67 25.53
CA ASP A 167 -21.86 14.60 26.02
C ASP A 167 -23.12 14.46 25.13
N PRO A 168 -24.24 13.97 25.69
CA PRO A 168 -25.48 13.77 24.93
C PRO A 168 -26.08 15.05 24.35
N LYS A 169 -25.55 16.24 24.68
CA LYS A 169 -26.00 17.53 24.13
C LYS A 169 -25.25 18.00 22.89
N THR A 170 -24.00 17.59 22.70
CA THR A 170 -23.15 18.04 21.57
C THR A 170 -22.91 16.96 20.55
N HIS A 171 -22.98 15.70 20.96
CA HIS A 171 -22.94 14.56 20.07
C HIS A 171 -24.41 14.21 19.81
N GLY A 172 -24.82 14.12 18.55
CA GLY A 172 -26.16 13.61 18.21
C GLY A 172 -26.43 12.35 19.02
N THR A 173 -27.69 12.09 19.37
CA THR A 173 -28.20 11.13 20.37
C THR A 173 -27.63 9.70 20.37
N ASP A 174 -26.72 9.38 19.46
CA ASP A 174 -25.90 8.19 19.48
C ASP A 174 -24.40 8.55 19.35
N PRO A 175 -23.66 8.67 20.46
CA PRO A 175 -22.19 8.74 20.44
C PRO A 175 -21.53 7.56 19.74
N GLY A 176 -22.27 6.46 19.60
CA GLY A 176 -21.90 5.31 18.80
C GLY A 176 -22.00 5.56 17.30
N ALA A 177 -22.67 6.60 16.79
CA ALA A 177 -22.90 6.79 15.35
C ALA A 177 -21.60 7.04 14.54
N HIS A 178 -20.64 7.79 15.09
CA HIS A 178 -19.34 8.02 14.43
C HIS A 178 -18.38 6.84 14.58
N ALA A 179 -18.39 6.17 15.74
CA ALA A 179 -17.73 4.86 15.88
C ALA A 179 -18.36 3.82 14.93
N ASN A 180 -19.68 3.89 14.74
CA ASN A 180 -20.48 2.96 13.93
C ASN A 180 -20.18 3.08 12.44
N GLN A 181 -19.73 4.23 11.92
CA GLN A 181 -19.41 4.33 10.49
C GLN A 181 -18.18 3.50 10.10
N PHE A 182 -17.13 3.50 10.94
CA PHE A 182 -16.00 2.58 10.78
C PHE A 182 -16.47 1.12 10.90
N ILE A 183 -17.27 0.84 11.93
CA ILE A 183 -17.80 -0.51 12.22
C ILE A 183 -18.67 -1.03 11.06
N LEU A 184 -19.53 -0.19 10.49
CA LEU A 184 -20.43 -0.53 9.37
C LEU A 184 -19.64 -0.73 8.07
N LYS A 185 -18.61 0.08 7.80
CA LYS A 185 -17.76 -0.05 6.60
C LYS A 185 -16.92 -1.33 6.61
N HIS A 186 -16.58 -1.84 7.79
CA HIS A 186 -15.79 -3.08 7.96
C HIS A 186 -16.63 -4.33 8.31
N GLY A 187 -17.96 -4.31 8.10
CA GLY A 187 -18.82 -5.50 8.21
C GLY A 187 -19.33 -5.81 9.62
N GLY A 188 -19.36 -4.83 10.51
CA GLY A 188 -19.79 -4.96 11.91
C GLY A 188 -18.66 -5.29 12.86
N HIS A 189 -18.95 -5.34 14.16
CA HIS A 189 -18.01 -5.86 15.16
C HIS A 189 -17.93 -7.39 15.03
N PRO A 190 -16.74 -7.97 14.75
CA PRO A 190 -16.49 -9.35 15.15
C PRO A 190 -16.73 -9.45 16.66
N ALA A 191 -17.32 -10.55 17.12
CA ALA A 191 -17.58 -10.73 18.55
C ALA A 191 -16.31 -10.49 19.39
N GLY A 192 -16.42 -9.68 20.45
CA GLY A 192 -15.32 -9.41 21.40
C GLY A 192 -14.58 -8.09 21.21
N PHE A 193 -14.88 -7.30 20.18
CA PHE A 193 -14.33 -5.95 20.06
C PHE A 193 -15.00 -4.95 21.00
N LYS A 194 -14.18 -4.10 21.64
CA LYS A 194 -14.62 -2.86 22.31
C LYS A 194 -14.01 -1.66 21.60
N SER A 195 -14.83 -0.65 21.29
CA SER A 195 -14.40 0.57 20.59
C SER A 195 -14.46 1.78 21.48
N TYR A 196 -13.48 2.66 21.32
CA TYR A 196 -13.32 3.88 22.10
C TYR A 196 -13.04 5.04 21.14
N LEU A 197 -13.89 6.07 21.17
CA LEU A 197 -13.63 7.34 20.48
C LEU A 197 -12.65 8.15 21.33
N LEU A 198 -11.51 8.55 20.77
CA LEU A 198 -10.42 9.15 21.53
C LEU A 198 -10.44 10.67 21.43
N VAL A 199 -10.16 11.35 22.55
CA VAL A 199 -10.07 12.82 22.60
C VAL A 199 -8.89 13.30 21.75
N ILE A 200 -9.13 14.28 20.86
CA ILE A 200 -8.04 15.03 20.23
C ILE A 200 -7.54 16.12 21.19
N PRO A 201 -6.25 16.08 21.63
CA PRO A 201 -5.73 16.99 22.65
C PRO A 201 -5.84 18.48 22.32
N ASN A 202 -5.91 18.84 21.04
CA ASN A 202 -5.93 20.22 20.56
C ASN A 202 -7.33 20.78 20.29
N GLY A 203 -8.39 20.09 20.73
CA GLY A 203 -9.78 20.56 20.56
C GLY A 203 -10.34 20.47 19.13
N GLY A 204 -9.74 19.64 18.28
CA GLY A 204 -10.24 19.35 16.93
C GLY A 204 -11.48 18.44 16.94
N MET A 205 -12.09 18.23 15.76
CA MET A 205 -13.18 17.27 15.61
C MET A 205 -12.71 15.85 15.92
N ASN A 206 -13.33 15.21 16.91
CA ASN A 206 -13.05 13.83 17.31
C ASN A 206 -13.57 12.86 16.24
N ALA A 207 -12.72 12.58 15.26
CA ALA A 207 -13.03 11.82 14.06
C ALA A 207 -12.39 10.41 14.06
N GLY A 208 -11.82 9.98 15.18
CA GLY A 208 -11.05 8.76 15.24
C GLY A 208 -11.02 8.11 16.62
N GLY A 209 -10.64 6.84 16.63
CA GLY A 209 -10.67 6.02 17.82
C GLY A 209 -9.79 4.79 17.72
N VAL A 210 -9.99 3.89 18.68
CA VAL A 210 -9.36 2.58 18.70
C VAL A 210 -10.40 1.51 19.03
N SER A 211 -10.34 0.40 18.32
CA SER A 211 -11.13 -0.80 18.58
C SER A 211 -10.18 -1.94 18.95
N VAL A 212 -10.46 -2.60 20.07
CA VAL A 212 -9.58 -3.64 20.63
C VAL A 212 -10.39 -4.90 20.91
N ASN A 213 -9.89 -6.05 20.45
CA ASN A 213 -10.34 -7.37 20.88
C ASN A 213 -9.26 -7.99 21.75
N THR A 214 -9.48 -8.01 23.06
CA THR A 214 -8.47 -8.50 24.00
C THR A 214 -8.39 -10.02 24.07
N THR A 215 -9.36 -10.74 23.48
CA THR A 215 -9.31 -12.20 23.34
C THR A 215 -8.38 -12.62 22.21
N THR A 216 -8.49 -11.96 21.04
CA THR A 216 -7.63 -12.26 19.88
C THR A 216 -6.33 -11.46 19.88
N GLY A 217 -6.27 -10.38 20.67
CA GLY A 217 -5.16 -9.44 20.67
C GLY A 217 -5.20 -8.41 19.54
N GLU A 218 -6.29 -8.38 18.78
CA GLU A 218 -6.42 -7.52 17.61
C GLU A 218 -6.72 -6.07 18.01
N VAL A 219 -5.96 -5.14 17.43
CA VAL A 219 -6.04 -3.70 17.69
C VAL A 219 -6.19 -2.97 16.37
N ILE A 220 -7.14 -2.04 16.32
CA ILE A 220 -7.46 -1.25 15.14
C ILE A 220 -7.56 0.21 15.54
N TYR A 221 -6.60 1.03 15.13
CA TYR A 221 -6.73 2.49 15.18
C TYR A 221 -7.39 2.97 13.90
N TRP A 222 -8.31 3.91 14.02
CA TRP A 222 -9.05 4.40 12.87
C TRP A 222 -9.35 5.89 12.94
N VAL A 223 -9.54 6.48 11.76
CA VAL A 223 -9.93 7.87 11.50
C VAL A 223 -10.84 7.89 10.29
N VAL A 224 -11.92 8.67 10.38
CA VAL A 224 -12.86 8.90 9.28
C VAL A 224 -13.21 10.39 9.23
N TYR A 225 -12.88 11.06 8.12
CA TYR A 225 -13.34 12.42 7.79
C TYR A 225 -14.18 12.42 6.53
#